data_AF-A0A8T4K9V8-F1
#
_entry.id   AF-A0A8T4K9V8-F1
#
_cell.length_a   1.000
_cell.length_b   1.000
_cell.length_c   1.000
_cell.angle_alpha   90.00
_cell.angle_beta   90.00
_cell.angle_gamma   90.00
#
_symmetry.space_group_name_H-M   'P 1'
#
loop_
_entity.id
_entity.type
_entity.pdbx_description
1 polymer ?
#
loop_
_entity_poly.entity_id
_entity_poly.type
_entity_poly.pdbx_seq_one_letter_code
_entity_poly.pdbx_strand_id
1 'polypeptide(L)' 'MSKMKEVDMSDILKHAEECNRKKVKWHFHILTPDCAFSRNKRYSIVFEREKGEHLIAFFKEKPPRQEKLEILFHGRA' A
#
# COMPACT_ATOMS: atom_id res chain seq x y z
N MET A 1 -15.40 5.62 -8.52
CA MET A 1 -14.06 5.59 -7.88
C MET A 1 -14.17 4.73 -6.65
N SER A 2 -13.44 3.62 -6.59
CA SER A 2 -13.40 2.74 -5.41
C SER A 2 -13.02 3.55 -4.18
N LYS A 3 -13.75 3.37 -3.08
CA LYS A 3 -13.47 4.05 -1.80
C LYS A 3 -12.15 3.50 -1.26
N MET A 4 -11.13 4.35 -1.11
CA MET A 4 -9.89 4.00 -0.40
C MET A 4 -10.06 4.27 1.09
N LYS A 5 -9.60 3.36 1.93
CA LYS A 5 -9.61 3.50 3.38
C LYS A 5 -8.24 3.97 3.86
N GLU A 6 -8.21 5.09 4.58
CA GLU A 6 -7.01 5.57 5.25
C GLU A 6 -6.68 4.66 6.44
N VAL A 7 -5.44 4.17 6.50
CA VAL A 7 -4.94 3.24 7.51
C VAL A 7 -3.46 3.50 7.79
N ASP A 8 -2.93 2.85 8.82
CA ASP A 8 -1.49 2.87 9.09
C ASP A 8 -0.74 1.81 8.25
N MET A 9 0.58 1.99 8.12
CA MET A 9 1.44 1.06 7.40
C MET A 9 1.38 -0.37 7.95
N SER A 10 1.17 -0.51 9.26
CA SER A 10 1.01 -1.81 9.92
C SER A 10 -0.21 -2.59 9.41
N ASP A 11 -1.30 -1.90 9.07
CA ASP A 11 -2.50 -2.53 8.51
C ASP A 11 -2.30 -2.94 7.06
N ILE A 12 -1.55 -2.14 6.28
CA ILE A 12 -1.15 -2.53 4.91
C ILE A 12 -0.33 -3.83 4.94
N LEU A 13 0.63 -3.95 5.86
CA LEU A 13 1.45 -5.17 6.00
C LEU A 13 0.60 -6.39 6.34
N LYS A 14 -0.33 -6.28 7.31
CA LYS A 14 -1.27 -7.37 7.65
C LYS A 14 -2.10 -7.80 6.45
N HIS A 15 -2.57 -6.85 5.64
CA HIS A 15 -3.35 -7.15 4.45
C HIS A 15 -2.50 -7.80 3.35
N ALA A 16 -1.24 -7.38 3.17
CA ALA A 16 -0.31 -8.01 2.25
C ALA A 16 -0.05 -9.48 2.63
N GLU A 17 0.21 -9.75 3.91
CA GLU A 17 0.37 -11.10 4.45
C GLU A 17 -0.88 -11.96 4.23
N GLU A 18 -2.06 -11.40 4.50
CA GLU A 18 -3.33 -12.09 4.25
C GLU A 18 -3.55 -12.39 2.77
N CYS A 19 -3.25 -11.43 1.89
CA CYS A 19 -3.41 -11.63 0.45
C CYS A 19 -2.47 -12.72 -0.07
N ASN A 20 -1.23 -12.75 0.40
CA ASN A 20 -0.28 -13.84 0.11
C ASN A 20 -0.81 -15.20 0.59
N ARG A 21 -1.26 -15.28 1.85
CA ARG A 21 -1.82 -16.52 2.42
C ARG A 21 -3.04 -17.02 1.64
N LYS A 22 -3.91 -16.10 1.19
CA LYS A 22 -5.14 -16.41 0.45
C LYS A 22 -4.93 -16.49 -1.07
N LYS A 23 -3.70 -16.30 -1.57
CA LYS A 23 -3.38 -16.22 -3.01
C LYS A 23 -4.25 -15.18 -3.75
N VAL A 24 -4.60 -14.08 -3.08
CA VAL A 24 -5.31 -12.95 -3.67
C VAL A 24 -4.29 -12.06 -4.36
N LYS A 25 -4.55 -11.65 -5.60
CA LYS A 25 -3.68 -10.71 -6.31
C LYS A 25 -3.80 -9.32 -5.69
N TRP A 26 -2.65 -8.73 -5.43
CA TRP A 26 -2.52 -7.39 -4.90
C TRP A 26 -1.25 -6.73 -5.46
N HIS A 27 -1.21 -5.41 -5.37
CA HIS A 27 -0.03 -4.62 -5.67
C HIS A 27 -0.06 -3.34 -4.84
N PHE A 28 1.01 -2.56 -4.92
CA PHE A 28 1.09 -1.30 -4.21
C PHE A 28 1.79 -0.22 -5.03
N HIS A 29 1.51 1.04 -4.69
CA HIS A 29 2.14 2.21 -5.28
C HIS A 29 2.77 3.05 -4.17
N ILE A 30 3.89 3.68 -4.47
CA ILE A 30 4.47 4.73 -3.63
C ILE A 30 4.28 6.05 -4.37
N LEU A 31 3.48 6.95 -3.81
CA LEU A 31 3.22 8.27 -4.39
C LEU A 31 4.01 9.33 -3.61
N THR A 32 4.70 10.20 -4.35
CA THR A 32 5.36 11.38 -3.80
C THR A 32 4.38 12.56 -3.68
N PRO A 33 4.71 13.59 -2.87
CA PRO A 33 3.89 14.81 -2.78
C PRO A 33 3.59 15.49 -4.13
N ASP A 34 4.51 15.40 -5.09
CA ASP A 34 4.39 16.00 -6.42
C ASP A 34 3.78 15.05 -7.46
N CYS A 35 3.34 13.86 -7.04
CA CYS A 35 2.71 12.91 -7.94
C CYS A 35 1.34 13.44 -8.40
N ALA A 36 1.14 13.51 -9.72
CA ALA A 36 -0.12 13.95 -10.33
C ALA A 36 -1.34 13.10 -9.91
N PHE A 37 -1.12 11.85 -9.48
CA PHE A 37 -2.17 10.95 -9.00
C PHE A 37 -2.43 11.07 -7.50
N SER A 38 -1.59 11.79 -6.76
CA SER A 38 -1.81 12.01 -5.34
C SER A 38 -2.79 13.15 -5.12
N ARG A 39 -3.90 12.85 -4.44
CA ARG A 39 -4.88 13.89 -4.03
C ARG A 39 -4.38 14.76 -2.88
N ASN A 40 -3.40 14.25 -2.15
CA ASN A 40 -2.81 14.91 -1.00
C ASN A 40 -1.33 15.14 -1.29
N LYS A 41 -0.81 16.36 -1.07
CA LYS A 41 0.62 16.69 -1.24
C LYS A 41 1.49 16.07 -0.13
N ARG A 42 1.30 14.78 0.14
CA ARG A 42 1.97 13.96 1.15
C ARG A 42 2.56 12.74 0.46
N TYR A 43 3.59 12.16 1.05
CA TYR A 43 4.01 10.82 0.68
C TYR A 43 2.89 9.85 1.04
N SER A 44 2.61 8.89 0.16
CA SER A 44 1.63 7.87 0.46
C SER A 44 1.98 6.51 -0.13
N ILE A 45 1.49 5.48 0.53
CA ILE A 45 1.52 4.11 0.02
C ILE A 45 0.08 3.70 -0.23
N VAL A 46 -0.22 3.35 -1.47
CA VAL A 46 -1.53 2.84 -1.87
C VAL A 46 -1.42 1.34 -2.03
N PHE A 47 -2.32 0.60 -1.38
CA PHE A 47 -2.42 -0.85 -1.50
C PHE A 47 -3.73 -1.23 -2.19
N GLU A 48 -3.62 -1.96 -3.28
CA GLU A 48 -4.74 -2.34 -4.13
C GLU A 48 -4.78 -3.86 -4.30
N ARG A 49 -5.98 -4.42 -4.32
CA ARG A 49 -6.25 -5.85 -4.50
C ARG A 49 -7.46 -6.03 -5.42
N GLU A 50 -7.53 -7.14 -6.15
CA GLU A 50 -8.59 -7.38 -7.14
C GLU A 50 -10.01 -7.33 -6.54
N LYS A 51 -10.16 -7.75 -5.27
CA LYS A 51 -11.45 -7.77 -4.57
C LYS A 51 -11.30 -7.20 -3.16
N GLY A 52 -12.22 -6.32 -2.79
CA GLY A 52 -12.30 -5.69 -1.47
C GLY A 52 -11.84 -4.24 -1.45
N GLU A 53 -11.69 -3.70 -0.24
CA GLU A 53 -11.27 -2.31 -0.04
C GLU A 53 -9.80 -2.12 -0.42
N HIS A 54 -9.51 -0.98 -1.06
CA HIS A 54 -8.15 -0.46 -1.25
C HIS A 54 -7.76 0.38 -0.04
N LEU A 55 -6.47 0.35 0.31
CA LEU A 55 -5.97 1.01 1.49
C LEU A 55 -4.97 2.10 1.10
N ILE A 56 -4.86 3.14 1.92
CA ILE A 56 -3.87 4.20 1.74
C ILE A 56 -3.28 4.59 3.09
N ALA A 57 -1.95 4.66 3.16
CA ALA A 57 -1.22 5.19 4.31
C ALA A 57 -0.52 6.48 3.90
N PHE A 58 -0.66 7.54 4.70
CA PHE A 58 -0.01 8.83 4.46
C PHE A 58 1.16 9.04 5.41
N PHE A 59 2.20 9.69 4.89
CA PHE A 59 3.41 10.03 5.61
C PHE A 59 3.69 11.52 5.45
N LYS A 60 4.10 12.16 6.55
CA LYS A 60 4.51 13.57 6.54
C LYS A 60 5.82 13.76 5.77
N GLU A 61 6.71 12.78 5.89
CA GLU A 61 8.02 12.74 5.26
C GLU A 61 8.15 11.51 4.36
N LYS A 62 9.25 11.42 3.61
CA LYS A 62 9.53 10.24 2.78
C LYS A 62 9.59 9.01 3.68
N PRO A 63 8.71 8.01 3.51
CA PRO A 63 8.79 6.81 4.32
C PRO A 63 10.12 6.10 4.09
N PRO A 64 10.69 5.42 5.11
CA PRO A 64 11.83 4.55 4.90
C PRO A 64 11.46 3.45 3.89
N ARG A 65 12.47 2.76 3.37
CA ARG A 65 12.26 1.64 2.47
C ARG A 65 11.33 0.61 3.13
N GLN A 66 10.32 0.17 2.39
CA GLN A 66 9.31 -0.78 2.90
C GLN A 66 9.72 -2.21 2.56
N GLU A 67 10.89 -2.63 3.05
CA GLU A 67 11.51 -3.91 2.69
C GLU A 67 10.58 -5.11 2.92
N LYS A 68 9.84 -5.13 4.03
CA LYS A 68 8.86 -6.19 4.31
C LYS A 68 7.75 -6.25 3.26
N LEU A 69 7.24 -5.10 2.82
CA LEU A 69 6.20 -5.04 1.79
C LEU A 69 6.74 -5.48 0.42
N GLU A 70 7.95 -5.07 0.08
CA GLU A 70 8.65 -5.49 -1.14
C GLU A 70 8.89 -7.02 -1.16
N ILE A 71 9.34 -7.59 -0.05
CA ILE A 71 9.52 -9.04 0.13
C ILE A 71 8.20 -9.78 -0.11
N LEU A 72 7.12 -9.32 0.54
CA LEU A 72 5.79 -9.92 0.39
C LEU A 72 5.30 -9.82 -1.05
N PHE A 73 5.54 -8.70 -1.73
CA PHE A 73 5.11 -8.50 -3.11
C PHE A 73 5.84 -9.41 -4.11
N HIS A 74 7.15 -9.58 -3.95
CA HIS A 74 7.95 -10.43 -4.83
C HIS A 74 7.89 -11.92 -4.50
N GLY A 75 7.28 -12.30 -3.38
CA GLY A 75 7.24 -13.69 -2.91
C GLY A 75 8.63 -14.22 -2.53
N ARG A 76 9.56 -13.33 -2.16
CA ARG A 76 10.92 -13.68 -1.71
C ARG A 76 10.96 -13.79 -0.19
N ALA A 77 10.16 -14.71 0.36
CA ALA A 77 10.21 -15.08 1.77
C ALA A 77 11.18 -16.24 1.98
#